data_AF-A0A5K1HIE9-F1
#
_entry.id   AF-A0A5K1HIE9-F1
#
_cell.length_a   1.000
_cell.length_b   1.000
_cell.length_c   1.000
_cell.angle_alpha   90.00
_cell.angle_beta   90.00
_cell.angle_gamma   90.00
#
_symmetry.space_group_name_H-M   'P 1'
#
loop_
_entity.id
_entity.type
_entity.pdbx_description
1 polymer ?
#
loop_
_entity_poly.entity_id
_entity_poly.type
_entity_poly.pdbx_seq_one_letter_code
_entity_poly.pdbx_strand_id
1 'polypeptide(L)'
;MFEFKKVKPFDKSLLKADMPYVLFATPGMLHGGSSMQVFKEWCADERNTLIIPGYCVEGTLGNKLLRGAKEVMLDKKLYEVKMKVVNVSFSAHADAKGIINLLRNIDP
;
A
#
# COMPACT_ATOMS: atom_id res chain seq x y z
N MET A 1 0.81 17.14 -20.67
CA MET A 1 0.18 16.79 -19.38
C MET A 1 -0.79 15.65 -19.63
N PHE A 2 -0.74 14.56 -18.87
CA PHE A 2 -1.57 13.40 -19.14
C PHE A 2 -3.01 13.64 -18.69
N GLU A 3 -3.99 13.38 -19.56
CA GLU A 3 -5.42 13.45 -19.24
C GLU A 3 -5.97 12.03 -19.07
N PHE A 4 -6.35 11.68 -17.85
CA PHE A 4 -6.91 10.38 -17.53
C PHE A 4 -8.42 10.48 -17.30
N LYS A 5 -9.22 10.24 -18.35
CA LYS A 5 -10.69 10.39 -18.35
C LYS A 5 -11.45 9.67 -17.22
N LYS A 6 -10.87 8.60 -16.65
CA LYS A 6 -11.50 7.79 -15.59
C LYS A 6 -10.90 8.02 -14.20
N VAL A 7 -9.89 8.87 -14.07
CA VAL A 7 -9.27 9.17 -12.78
C VAL A 7 -9.85 10.47 -12.25
N LYS A 8 -10.37 10.42 -11.03
CA LYS A 8 -10.93 11.57 -10.34
C LYS A 8 -10.17 11.82 -9.04
N PRO A 9 -10.06 13.07 -8.57
CA PRO A 9 -9.54 13.38 -7.25
C PRO A 9 -10.31 12.62 -6.17
N PHE A 10 -9.61 12.20 -5.13
CA PHE A 10 -10.23 11.54 -3.98
C PHE A 10 -11.05 12.53 -3.16
N ASP A 11 -12.31 12.16 -2.89
CA ASP A 11 -13.20 12.85 -1.96
C ASP A 11 -13.50 11.94 -0.76
N LYS A 12 -13.51 12.51 0.44
CA LYS A 12 -13.81 11.80 1.68
C LYS A 12 -15.23 11.22 1.70
N SER A 13 -16.16 11.78 0.93
CA SER A 13 -17.51 11.20 0.74
C SER A 13 -17.46 9.76 0.23
N LEU A 14 -16.43 9.39 -0.53
CA LEU A 14 -16.24 8.06 -1.07
C LEU A 14 -15.85 7.02 -0.02
N LEU A 15 -15.39 7.41 1.17
CA LEU A 15 -15.02 6.45 2.23
C LEU A 15 -16.16 5.52 2.63
N LYS A 16 -17.41 5.97 2.44
CA LYS A 16 -18.64 5.24 2.78
C LYS A 16 -19.48 4.88 1.54
N ALA A 17 -18.93 5.02 0.35
CA ALA A 17 -19.66 4.71 -0.88
C ALA A 17 -19.83 3.20 -1.02
N ASP A 18 -21.07 2.75 -1.25
CA ASP A 18 -21.38 1.33 -1.48
C ASP A 18 -21.26 0.98 -2.96
N MET A 19 -20.05 1.10 -3.50
CA MET A 19 -19.74 0.71 -4.88
C MET A 19 -18.26 0.31 -4.98
N PRO A 20 -17.88 -0.55 -5.94
CA PRO A 20 -16.48 -0.92 -6.14
C PRO A 20 -15.69 0.20 -6.82
N TYR A 21 -14.54 0.55 -6.29
CA TYR A 21 -13.59 1.50 -6.89
C TYR A 21 -12.15 1.22 -6.43
N VAL A 22 -11.19 1.86 -7.09
CA VAL A 22 -9.77 1.78 -6.75
C VAL A 22 -9.30 3.14 -6.27
N LEU A 23 -8.67 3.17 -5.10
CA LEU A 23 -8.06 4.36 -4.56
C LEU A 23 -6.53 4.24 -4.56
N PHE A 24 -5.86 5.19 -5.21
CA PHE A 24 -4.43 5.42 -5.03
C PHE A 24 -4.22 6.35 -3.84
N ALA A 25 -3.58 5.85 -2.79
CA ALA A 25 -3.35 6.60 -1.56
C ALA A 25 -1.87 6.70 -1.23
N THR A 26 -1.50 7.77 -0.51
CA THR A 26 -0.13 8.04 -0.09
C THR A 26 -0.09 8.28 1.42
N PRO A 27 1.07 8.04 2.08
CA PRO A 27 2.28 7.40 1.58
C PRO A 27 2.17 5.85 1.53
N GLY A 28 2.99 5.21 0.69
CA GLY A 28 2.88 3.76 0.38
C GLY A 28 3.13 2.78 1.52
N MET A 29 3.64 3.23 2.67
CA MET A 29 3.91 2.40 3.86
C MET A 29 2.86 2.55 4.99
N LEU A 30 1.79 3.31 4.73
CA LEU A 30 0.68 3.54 5.68
C LEU A 30 1.12 4.16 7.02
N HIS A 31 2.14 5.01 7.02
CA HIS A 31 2.62 5.69 8.24
C HIS A 31 1.91 7.03 8.51
N GLY A 32 0.96 7.44 7.65
CA GLY A 32 0.26 8.71 7.79
C GLY A 32 -0.67 9.00 6.61
N GLY A 33 -1.10 10.26 6.50
CA GLY A 33 -1.80 10.77 5.31
C GLY A 33 -3.11 10.06 4.98
N SER A 34 -3.47 10.12 3.69
CA SER A 34 -4.71 9.54 3.18
C SER A 34 -4.70 8.02 3.25
N SER A 35 -3.55 7.37 3.02
CA SER A 35 -3.43 5.91 3.10
C SER A 35 -3.80 5.36 4.48
N MET A 36 -3.32 5.99 5.55
CA MET A 36 -3.64 5.57 6.92
C MET A 36 -5.09 5.88 7.28
N GLN A 37 -5.62 7.04 6.84
CA GLN A 37 -7.01 7.41 7.10
C GLN A 37 -7.97 6.40 6.44
N VAL A 38 -7.73 6.06 5.17
CA VAL A 38 -8.56 5.10 4.43
C VAL A 38 -8.44 3.70 5.02
N PHE A 39 -7.22 3.27 5.35
CA PHE A 39 -6.99 1.97 5.96
C PHE A 39 -7.83 1.77 7.23
N LYS A 40 -7.87 2.78 8.11
CA LYS A 40 -8.66 2.71 9.36
C LYS A 40 -10.14 2.48 9.11
N GLU A 41 -10.70 3.06 8.05
CA GLU A 41 -12.11 2.89 7.70
C GLU A 41 -12.41 1.55 7.02
N TRP A 42 -11.45 1.02 6.23
CA TRP A 42 -11.71 -0.11 5.34
C TRP A 42 -11.12 -1.45 5.79
N CYS A 43 -10.21 -1.46 6.78
CA CYS A 43 -9.46 -2.66 7.18
C CYS A 43 -10.33 -3.80 7.73
N ALA A 44 -11.47 -3.47 8.33
CA ALA A 44 -12.38 -4.42 8.94
C ALA A 44 -13.35 -5.09 7.95
N ASP A 45 -13.39 -4.65 6.68
CA ASP A 45 -14.25 -5.25 5.65
C ASP A 45 -13.43 -6.23 4.79
N GLU A 46 -13.84 -7.50 4.82
CA GLU A 46 -13.18 -8.61 4.11
C GLU A 46 -13.30 -8.52 2.58
N ARG A 47 -14.25 -7.74 2.06
CA ARG A 47 -14.41 -7.49 0.63
C ARG A 47 -13.29 -6.63 0.07
N ASN A 48 -12.61 -5.87 0.93
CA ASN A 48 -11.56 -4.94 0.53
C ASN A 48 -10.21 -5.66 0.33
N THR A 49 -9.38 -5.07 -0.54
CA THR A 49 -8.01 -5.53 -0.76
C THR A 49 -7.04 -4.34 -0.69
N LEU A 50 -5.98 -4.49 0.10
CA LEU A 50 -4.86 -3.56 0.19
C LEU A 50 -3.71 -4.11 -0.65
N ILE A 51 -3.29 -3.36 -1.65
CA ILE A 51 -2.11 -3.66 -2.46
C ILE A 51 -0.98 -2.75 -2.02
N ILE A 52 0.13 -3.35 -1.60
CA ILE A 52 1.37 -2.63 -1.27
C ILE A 52 2.34 -2.81 -2.44
N PRO A 53 2.69 -1.74 -3.17
CA PRO A 53 3.40 -1.84 -4.45
C PRO A 53 4.93 -2.02 -4.32
N GLY A 54 5.45 -2.17 -3.10
CA GLY A 54 6.89 -2.19 -2.88
C GLY A 54 7.31 -2.48 -1.44
N TYR A 55 8.57 -2.17 -1.15
CA TYR A 55 9.17 -2.47 0.15
C TYR A 55 8.59 -1.59 1.27
N CYS A 56 8.31 -2.22 2.41
CA CYS A 56 7.97 -1.53 3.65
C CYS A 56 9.10 -1.71 4.65
N VAL A 57 9.58 -0.60 5.21
CA VAL A 57 10.62 -0.61 6.25
C VAL A 57 10.10 -1.31 7.50
N GLU A 58 10.98 -2.02 8.21
CA GLU A 58 10.64 -2.67 9.47
C GLU A 58 10.07 -1.68 10.50
N GLY A 59 9.14 -2.15 11.32
CA GLY A 59 8.41 -1.31 12.28
C GLY A 59 7.23 -0.51 11.70
N THR A 60 7.16 -0.30 10.38
CA THR A 60 6.01 0.39 9.75
C THR A 60 4.73 -0.45 9.80
N LEU A 61 3.58 0.22 9.72
CA LEU A 61 2.28 -0.46 9.63
C LEU A 61 2.23 -1.36 8.38
N GLY A 62 2.66 -0.86 7.22
CA GLY A 62 2.74 -1.65 5.99
C GLY A 62 3.49 -2.97 6.18
N ASN A 63 4.67 -2.94 6.83
CA ASN A 63 5.42 -4.17 7.10
C ASN A 63 4.66 -5.14 8.03
N LYS A 64 4.04 -4.63 9.09
CA LYS A 64 3.23 -5.48 10.01
C LYS A 64 2.10 -6.20 9.26
N LEU A 65 1.42 -5.48 8.37
CA LEU A 65 0.34 -6.02 7.54
C LEU A 65 0.85 -7.08 6.55
N LEU A 66 1.99 -6.82 5.89
CA LEU A 66 2.63 -7.80 5.00
C LEU A 66 3.06 -9.08 5.72
N ARG A 67 3.42 -8.99 7.00
CA ARG A 67 3.72 -10.15 7.86
C ARG A 67 2.48 -10.88 8.36
N GLY A 68 1.28 -10.45 7.98
CA GLY A 68 0.02 -11.12 8.29
C GLY A 68 -0.63 -10.69 9.61
N ALA A 69 -0.30 -9.50 10.13
CA ALA A 69 -0.97 -8.97 11.32
C ALA A 69 -2.49 -8.89 11.12
N LYS A 70 -3.24 -9.59 11.98
CA LYS A 70 -4.71 -9.60 12.00
C LYS A 70 -5.31 -8.50 12.87
N GLU A 71 -4.50 -7.92 13.74
CA GLU A 71 -4.89 -6.80 14.58
C GLU A 71 -3.75 -5.79 14.62
N VAL A 72 -4.09 -4.50 14.55
CA VAL A 72 -3.13 -3.41 14.65
C VAL A 72 -3.61 -2.33 15.59
N MET A 73 -2.72 -1.85 16.46
CA MET A 73 -3.00 -0.73 17.35
C MET A 73 -2.58 0.59 16.69
N LEU A 74 -3.54 1.48 16.46
CA LEU A 74 -3.35 2.79 15.87
C LEU A 74 -4.09 3.84 16.71
N ASP A 75 -3.44 4.94 17.07
CA ASP A 75 -4.01 6.01 17.92
C ASP A 75 -4.68 5.49 19.21
N LYS A 76 -4.08 4.49 19.85
CA LYS A 76 -4.60 3.80 21.05
C LYS A 76 -5.94 3.06 20.82
N LYS A 77 -6.33 2.84 19.57
CA LYS A 77 -7.47 2.00 19.18
C LYS A 77 -6.98 0.74 18.50
N LEU A 78 -7.64 -0.37 18.78
CA LEU A 78 -7.38 -1.64 18.11
C LEU A 78 -8.24 -1.73 16.85
N TYR A 79 -7.61 -2.09 15.73
CA TYR A 79 -8.27 -2.31 14.46
C TYR A 79 -8.09 -3.77 14.03
N GLU A 80 -9.20 -4.45 13.76
CA GLU A 80 -9.20 -5.81 13.20
C GLU A 80 -9.02 -5.75 11.69
N VAL A 81 -8.07 -6.52 11.17
CA VAL A 81 -7.70 -6.54 9.75
C VAL A 81 -8.29 -7.79 9.09
N LYS A 82 -9.45 -7.61 8.46
CA LYS A 82 -10.14 -8.65 7.68
C LYS A 82 -9.87 -8.57 6.19
N MET A 83 -9.53 -7.38 5.71
CA MET A 83 -9.22 -7.15 4.30
C MET A 83 -8.02 -8.00 3.83
N LYS A 84 -8.00 -8.34 2.54
CA LYS A 84 -6.87 -9.05 1.94
C LYS A 84 -5.68 -8.10 1.77
N VAL A 85 -4.51 -8.50 2.26
CA VAL A 85 -3.26 -7.73 2.06
C VAL A 85 -2.38 -8.45 1.06
N VAL A 86 -1.97 -7.77 0.00
CA VAL A 86 -1.13 -8.33 -1.08
C VAL A 86 0.07 -7.42 -1.32
N ASN A 87 1.25 -8.03 -1.39
CA ASN A 87 2.46 -7.36 -1.88
C ASN A 87 2.59 -7.60 -3.39
N VAL A 88 2.73 -6.52 -4.16
CA VAL A 88 3.07 -6.61 -5.58
C VAL A 88 4.28 -5.72 -5.82
N SER A 89 5.45 -6.31 -6.04
CA SER A 89 6.68 -5.53 -6.23
C SER A 89 6.71 -4.88 -7.62
N PHE A 90 6.39 -3.59 -7.68
CA PHE A 90 6.65 -2.73 -8.83
C PHE A 90 7.93 -1.91 -8.63
N SER A 91 8.95 -2.53 -8.01
CA SER A 91 10.22 -1.88 -7.72
C SER A 91 10.92 -1.46 -9.02
N ALA A 92 11.23 -0.17 -9.14
CA ALA A 92 12.11 0.35 -10.19
C ALA A 92 13.61 0.14 -9.86
N HIS A 93 13.93 -0.45 -8.70
CA HIS A 93 15.31 -0.79 -8.37
C HIS A 93 15.79 -1.98 -9.19
N ALA A 94 17.08 -1.96 -9.54
CA ALA A 94 17.74 -3.10 -10.17
C ALA A 94 17.58 -4.34 -9.28
N ASP A 95 17.17 -5.44 -9.89
CA ASP A 95 17.17 -6.73 -9.24
C ASP A 95 18.60 -7.26 -9.07
N ALA A 96 18.77 -8.34 -8.31
CA ALA A 96 20.08 -8.94 -8.09
C ALA A 96 20.77 -9.29 -9.42
N LYS A 97 20.01 -9.75 -10.42
CA LYS A 97 20.52 -10.05 -11.76
C LYS A 97 21.04 -8.80 -12.47
N GLY A 98 20.30 -7.69 -12.40
CA GLY A 98 20.70 -6.40 -12.95
C GLY A 98 21.98 -5.88 -12.31
N ILE A 99 22.11 -5.98 -10.98
CA ILE A 99 23.33 -5.58 -10.26
C ILE A 99 24.53 -6.45 -10.67
N ILE A 100 24.37 -7.78 -10.69
CA ILE A 100 25.44 -8.70 -11.12
C ILE A 100 25.83 -8.45 -12.58
N ASN A 101 24.86 -8.21 -13.45
CA ASN A 101 25.14 -7.92 -14.85
C ASN A 101 25.86 -6.59 -15.02
N LEU A 102 25.52 -5.57 -14.21
CA LEU A 102 26.28 -4.33 -14.19
C LEU A 102 27.73 -4.62 -13.82
N LEU A 103 28.00 -5.27 -12.68
CA LEU A 103 29.35 -5.62 -12.21
C LEU A 103 30.20 -6.36 -13.26
N ARG A 104 29.61 -7.20 -14.09
CA ARG A 104 30.32 -7.92 -15.16
C ARG A 104 30.70 -7.05 -16.36
N ASN A 105 30.00 -5.94 -16.57
CA ASN A 105 30.17 -5.07 -17.73
C ASN A 105 30.90 -3.76 -17.38
N ILE A 106 31.23 -3.54 -16.11
CA ILE A 106 32.14 -2.47 -15.69
C ILE A 106 33.54 -3.05 -15.55
N ASP A 107 34.49 -2.43 -16.24
CA ASP A 107 35.92 -2.59 -16.01
C ASP A 107 36.35 -1.34 -15.21
N PRO A 108 36.61 -1.48 -13.89
CA PRO A 108 36.78 -0.35 -12.97
C PRO A 108 38.09 0.44 -13.18
#